data_AF-A0A7S3WPX7-F1
#
_entry.id   AF-A0A7S3WPX7-F1
#
_cell.length_a   1.000
_cell.length_b   1.000
_cell.length_c   1.000
_cell.angle_alpha   90.00
_cell.angle_beta   90.00
_cell.angle_gamma   90.00
#
_symmetry.space_group_name_H-M   'P 1'
#
loop_
_entity.id
_entity.type
_entity.pdbx_description
1 polymer ?
#
loop_
_entity_poly.entity_id
_entity_poly.type
_entity_poly.pdbx_seq_one_letter_code
_entity_poly.pdbx_strand_id
1 'polypeptide(L)'
;YGTGYCDAQCPHDIKFQGGVANTKNWNSTSALGALGACCTEMDIWEANEYAAAYTPHVCTTKGYQICEGLECGDTVKGQRYEGVCDKDGCDYNSYRMGDRNFLGKGPEFTVDMTKPVTVVTQWITSDGTDDGDLVEIRRLYVQDGKVIHNSDPTILGEDWAGMNSITDKFCAAQKEKFGDTDDFGRKGGLKTMGEALDRGVVLVMSLWDDAFTSMLWLDAAQGKGGRGKPGVVRGPCSQDSGDPTDVRAKYAQAYVRYTNIMYGEIGSTYTAGEKAKPENAAADSDAY
;
A
#
# COMPACT_ATOMS: atom_id res chain seq x y z
N TYR A 1 -4.58 -14.75 -20.21
CA TYR A 1 -5.46 -13.57 -20.37
C TYR A 1 -5.61 -12.72 -19.11
N GLY A 2 -4.94 -13.02 -17.98
CA GLY A 2 -4.91 -12.10 -16.82
C GLY A 2 -6.29 -11.73 -16.25
N THR A 3 -7.25 -12.65 -16.28
CA THR A 3 -8.63 -12.43 -15.81
C THR A 3 -8.74 -12.68 -14.30
N GLY A 4 -9.79 -12.14 -13.67
CA GLY A 4 -10.12 -12.44 -12.27
C GLY A 4 -9.49 -11.50 -11.25
N TYR A 5 -9.06 -10.30 -11.69
CA TYR A 5 -8.61 -9.25 -10.78
C TYR A 5 -9.73 -8.81 -9.84
N CYS A 6 -9.35 -8.59 -8.59
CA CYS A 6 -10.12 -7.99 -7.51
C CYS A 6 -9.12 -7.31 -6.58
N ASP A 7 -9.59 -6.36 -5.80
CA ASP A 7 -8.82 -5.73 -4.72
C ASP A 7 -9.77 -5.20 -3.64
N ALA A 8 -9.25 -4.51 -2.62
CA ALA A 8 -10.06 -4.05 -1.50
C ALA A 8 -10.88 -2.79 -1.81
N GLN A 9 -10.62 -2.11 -2.93
CA GLN A 9 -11.44 -1.01 -3.43
C GLN A 9 -12.73 -1.49 -4.09
N CYS A 10 -12.88 -2.80 -4.33
CA CYS A 10 -14.01 -3.40 -5.04
C CYS A 10 -14.26 -2.73 -6.42
N PRO A 11 -13.26 -2.73 -7.32
CA PRO A 11 -13.22 -1.91 -8.53
C PRO A 11 -14.36 -2.20 -9.50
N HIS A 12 -14.95 -1.15 -10.04
CA HIS A 12 -16.01 -1.20 -11.04
C HIS A 12 -15.51 -1.02 -12.48
N ASP A 13 -14.23 -0.72 -12.68
CA ASP A 13 -13.60 -0.44 -13.97
C ASP A 13 -13.10 -1.70 -14.69
N ILE A 14 -13.10 -2.86 -14.02
CA ILE A 14 -12.73 -4.13 -14.63
C ILE A 14 -13.80 -4.56 -15.63
N LYS A 15 -13.38 -4.70 -16.89
CA LYS A 15 -14.26 -4.95 -18.04
C LYS A 15 -14.89 -6.35 -18.04
N PHE A 16 -14.26 -7.32 -17.39
CA PHE A 16 -14.75 -8.70 -17.26
C PHE A 16 -14.60 -9.18 -15.82
N GLN A 17 -15.73 -9.46 -15.18
CA GLN A 17 -15.81 -9.90 -13.78
C GLN A 17 -16.82 -11.04 -13.66
N GLY A 18 -16.55 -12.03 -12.79
CA GLY A 18 -17.50 -13.12 -12.55
C GLY A 18 -17.81 -13.97 -13.79
N GLY A 19 -16.90 -14.00 -14.76
CA GLY A 19 -17.09 -14.71 -16.03
C GLY A 19 -17.98 -13.99 -17.05
N VAL A 20 -18.40 -12.74 -16.80
CA VAL A 20 -19.22 -11.95 -17.71
C VAL A 20 -18.60 -10.58 -18.02
N ALA A 21 -19.03 -9.95 -19.12
CA ALA A 21 -18.67 -8.57 -19.41
C ALA A 21 -19.42 -7.60 -18.49
N ASN A 22 -18.72 -6.61 -17.92
CA ASN A 22 -19.28 -5.62 -17.01
C ASN A 22 -19.98 -4.47 -17.78
N THR A 23 -20.89 -4.79 -18.70
CA THR A 23 -21.52 -3.78 -19.58
C THR A 23 -22.82 -3.19 -19.02
N LYS A 24 -23.35 -3.78 -17.95
CA LYS A 24 -24.57 -3.31 -17.29
C LYS A 24 -24.30 -1.92 -16.69
N ASN A 25 -25.12 -0.93 -17.06
CA ASN A 25 -25.00 0.47 -16.64
C ASN A 25 -23.62 1.10 -16.88
N TRP A 26 -22.89 0.63 -17.90
CA TRP A 26 -21.54 1.13 -18.18
C TRP A 26 -21.55 2.63 -18.49
N ASN A 27 -20.79 3.41 -17.71
CA ASN A 27 -20.54 4.81 -17.97
C ASN A 27 -19.25 4.96 -18.78
N SER A 28 -19.35 5.40 -20.03
CA SER A 28 -18.20 5.58 -20.93
C SER A 28 -17.24 6.70 -20.53
N THR A 29 -17.70 7.67 -19.74
CA THR A 29 -16.88 8.80 -19.29
C THR A 29 -16.00 8.40 -18.11
N SER A 30 -16.58 7.74 -17.10
CA SER A 30 -15.83 7.27 -15.93
C SER A 30 -15.24 5.87 -16.11
N ALA A 31 -15.58 5.17 -17.20
CA ALA A 31 -15.21 3.78 -17.46
C ALA A 31 -15.60 2.82 -16.32
N LEU A 32 -16.81 2.95 -15.77
CA LEU A 32 -17.30 2.11 -14.66
C LEU A 32 -18.56 1.35 -15.05
N GLY A 33 -18.64 0.08 -14.66
CA GLY A 33 -19.82 -0.78 -14.78
C GLY A 33 -20.59 -0.98 -13.47
N ALA A 34 -21.67 -1.76 -13.52
CA ALA A 34 -22.49 -2.05 -12.34
C ALA A 34 -21.82 -3.02 -11.36
N LEU A 35 -21.03 -3.96 -11.85
CA LEU A 35 -20.36 -4.97 -11.03
C LEU A 35 -19.06 -4.40 -10.46
N GLY A 36 -18.76 -4.76 -9.21
CA GLY A 36 -17.43 -4.66 -8.62
C GLY A 36 -16.87 -6.05 -8.27
N ALA A 37 -15.56 -6.12 -8.02
CA ALA A 37 -14.90 -7.36 -7.58
C ALA A 37 -14.03 -7.11 -6.35
N CYS A 38 -14.45 -7.63 -5.21
CA CYS A 38 -13.83 -7.44 -3.90
C CYS A 38 -12.92 -8.61 -3.52
N CYS A 39 -11.75 -8.33 -2.95
CA CYS A 39 -10.98 -9.30 -2.15
C CYS A 39 -9.99 -8.59 -1.22
N THR A 40 -9.50 -9.33 -0.22
CA THR A 40 -8.45 -8.85 0.68
C THR A 40 -7.18 -8.55 -0.11
N GLU A 41 -6.51 -7.46 0.24
CA GLU A 41 -5.36 -6.91 -0.48
C GLU A 41 -4.24 -6.58 0.52
N MET A 42 -3.01 -6.88 0.13
CA MET A 42 -1.81 -6.54 0.89
C MET A 42 -0.89 -5.71 0.01
N ASP A 43 -0.90 -4.41 0.25
CA ASP A 43 -0.02 -3.48 -0.44
C ASP A 43 1.37 -3.55 0.17
N ILE A 44 2.22 -4.35 -0.47
CA ILE A 44 3.63 -4.43 -0.08
C ILE A 44 4.33 -3.10 -0.36
N TRP A 45 3.99 -2.44 -1.48
CA TRP A 45 4.70 -1.26 -1.95
C TRP A 45 3.86 -0.38 -2.88
N GLU A 46 3.29 0.70 -2.32
CA GLU A 46 2.77 1.82 -3.09
C GLU A 46 3.73 3.00 -2.91
N ALA A 47 4.41 3.42 -3.98
CA ALA A 47 5.46 4.42 -3.85
C ALA A 47 5.75 5.19 -5.13
N ASN A 48 6.38 6.34 -4.93
CA ASN A 48 7.18 7.03 -5.92
C ASN A 48 8.49 7.50 -5.25
N GLU A 49 9.24 8.39 -5.91
CA GLU A 49 10.52 8.86 -5.37
C GLU A 49 10.39 9.77 -4.13
N TYR A 50 9.17 10.17 -3.75
CA TYR A 50 8.91 11.13 -2.67
C TYR A 50 8.23 10.52 -1.44
N ALA A 51 7.51 9.42 -1.60
CA ALA A 51 6.78 8.76 -0.53
C ALA A 51 6.57 7.28 -0.84
N ALA A 52 6.37 6.49 0.21
CA ALA A 52 5.99 5.09 0.12
C ALA A 52 5.06 4.71 1.27
N ALA A 53 4.15 3.78 1.01
CA ALA A 53 3.26 3.16 1.98
C ALA A 53 3.29 1.64 1.84
N TYR A 54 2.99 0.96 2.94
CA TYR A 54 2.58 -0.44 2.93
C TYR A 54 1.35 -0.62 3.81
N THR A 55 0.38 -1.37 3.31
CA THR A 55 -0.99 -1.30 3.81
C THR A 55 -1.69 -2.66 3.68
N PRO A 56 -2.08 -3.32 4.78
CA PRO A 56 -3.04 -4.40 4.73
C PRO A 56 -4.47 -3.84 4.63
N HIS A 57 -5.25 -4.38 3.71
CA HIS A 57 -6.65 -4.10 3.50
C HIS A 57 -7.47 -5.38 3.62
N VAL A 58 -8.33 -5.46 4.64
CA VAL A 58 -9.08 -6.69 4.92
C VAL A 58 -10.51 -6.65 4.44
N CYS A 59 -11.02 -7.79 3.99
CA CYS A 59 -12.42 -7.96 3.64
C CYS A 59 -13.05 -9.05 4.49
N THR A 60 -14.35 -8.89 4.77
CA THR A 60 -15.17 -9.94 5.41
C THR A 60 -15.44 -11.14 4.49
N THR A 61 -15.05 -11.03 3.22
CA THR A 61 -15.14 -12.10 2.22
C THR A 61 -13.92 -13.02 2.32
N LYS A 62 -14.10 -14.32 2.03
CA LYS A 62 -12.98 -15.28 2.05
C LYS A 62 -12.09 -15.25 0.81
N GLY A 63 -12.40 -14.41 -0.18
CA GLY A 63 -11.67 -14.37 -1.44
C GLY A 63 -12.40 -13.52 -2.46
N TYR A 64 -12.19 -13.83 -3.75
CA TYR A 64 -12.86 -13.16 -4.86
C TYR A 64 -14.38 -13.18 -4.69
N GLN A 65 -14.99 -11.99 -4.62
CA GLN A 65 -16.43 -11.82 -4.53
C GLN A 65 -16.88 -10.73 -5.51
N ILE A 66 -17.89 -11.05 -6.33
CA ILE A 66 -18.62 -10.03 -7.07
C ILE A 66 -19.54 -9.28 -6.11
N CYS A 67 -19.57 -7.96 -6.22
CA CYS A 67 -20.47 -7.10 -5.48
C CYS A 67 -21.35 -6.28 -6.42
N GLU A 68 -22.53 -5.90 -5.93
CA GLU A 68 -23.36 -4.84 -6.50
C GLU A 68 -23.92 -3.98 -5.36
N GLY A 69 -24.11 -2.69 -5.59
CA GLY A 69 -24.73 -1.80 -4.61
C GLY A 69 -23.89 -1.62 -3.35
N LEU A 70 -24.53 -1.76 -2.17
CA LEU A 70 -23.90 -1.42 -0.89
C LEU A 70 -22.68 -2.28 -0.58
N GLU A 71 -22.68 -3.54 -1.01
CA GLU A 71 -21.58 -4.47 -0.76
C GLU A 71 -20.25 -3.97 -1.33
N CYS A 72 -20.28 -3.18 -2.41
CA CYS A 72 -19.08 -2.60 -3.02
C CYS A 72 -18.52 -1.40 -2.24
N GLY A 73 -19.30 -0.79 -1.34
CA GLY A 73 -18.87 0.37 -0.56
C GLY A 73 -18.48 1.59 -1.42
N ASP A 74 -19.34 1.99 -2.34
CA ASP A 74 -19.07 3.05 -3.32
C ASP A 74 -18.73 4.40 -2.65
N THR A 75 -17.48 4.84 -2.77
CA THR A 75 -17.01 6.13 -2.21
C THR A 75 -17.83 7.31 -2.75
N VAL A 76 -18.18 7.29 -4.04
CA VAL A 76 -18.99 8.34 -4.69
C VAL A 76 -20.42 8.43 -4.16
N LYS A 77 -20.92 7.38 -3.50
CA LYS A 77 -22.23 7.34 -2.83
C LYS A 77 -22.13 7.59 -1.32
N GLY A 78 -20.93 7.85 -0.80
CA GLY A 78 -20.68 8.00 0.63
C GLY A 78 -20.62 6.69 1.40
N GLN A 79 -20.52 5.55 0.71
CA GLN A 79 -20.67 4.20 1.30
C GLN A 79 -19.32 3.53 1.62
N ARG A 80 -18.23 4.30 1.67
CA ARG A 80 -16.85 3.80 1.76
C ARG A 80 -16.63 2.75 2.87
N TYR A 81 -17.30 2.91 4.01
CA TYR A 81 -17.17 2.05 5.20
C TYR A 81 -18.36 1.09 5.39
N GLU A 82 -19.25 1.00 4.40
CA GLU A 82 -20.46 0.18 4.45
C GLU A 82 -20.33 -1.11 3.64
N GLY A 83 -19.34 -1.18 2.74
CA GLY A 83 -19.06 -2.36 1.92
C GLY A 83 -18.29 -3.46 2.67
N VAL A 84 -18.00 -4.55 1.96
CA VAL A 84 -17.39 -5.76 2.55
C VAL A 84 -15.89 -5.64 2.83
N CYS A 85 -15.20 -4.70 2.17
CA CYS A 85 -13.75 -4.49 2.25
C CYS A 85 -13.40 -3.16 2.93
N ASP A 86 -12.33 -3.17 3.71
CA ASP A 86 -11.69 -1.97 4.24
C ASP A 86 -10.93 -1.25 3.11
N LYS A 87 -11.48 -0.12 2.67
CA LYS A 87 -10.91 0.67 1.57
C LYS A 87 -9.76 1.57 2.01
N ASP A 88 -9.64 1.87 3.30
CA ASP A 88 -8.57 2.73 3.82
C ASP A 88 -7.32 1.92 4.16
N GLY A 89 -7.51 0.73 4.71
CA GLY A 89 -6.42 -0.10 5.21
C GLY A 89 -5.80 0.45 6.49
N CYS A 90 -4.80 -0.26 7.00
CA CYS A 90 -3.93 0.22 8.08
C CYS A 90 -2.55 0.59 7.56
N ASP A 91 -2.41 1.80 7.01
CA ASP A 91 -1.22 2.21 6.29
C ASP A 91 -0.03 2.55 7.20
N TYR A 92 1.17 2.27 6.70
CA TYR A 92 2.41 2.81 7.25
C TYR A 92 3.18 3.55 6.18
N ASN A 93 3.05 4.88 6.19
CA ASN A 93 3.86 5.81 5.41
C ASN A 93 4.74 6.61 6.39
N SER A 94 6.06 6.49 6.28
CA SER A 94 7.02 7.13 7.20
C SER A 94 6.82 8.64 7.33
N TYR A 95 6.55 9.32 6.22
CA TYR A 95 6.30 10.75 6.19
C TYR A 95 4.99 11.09 6.93
N ARG A 96 3.92 10.32 6.68
CA ARG A 96 2.63 10.45 7.37
C ARG A 96 2.74 10.17 8.88
N MET A 97 3.62 9.24 9.25
CA MET A 97 3.90 8.86 10.62
C MET A 97 4.88 9.79 11.35
N GLY A 98 5.35 10.83 10.68
CA GLY A 98 6.07 11.97 11.28
C GLY A 98 7.55 12.05 10.93
N ASP A 99 8.15 10.98 10.40
CA ASP A 99 9.54 11.01 9.96
C ASP A 99 9.65 11.46 8.49
N ARG A 100 9.86 12.77 8.31
CA ARG A 100 9.91 13.41 6.99
C ARG A 100 11.25 13.26 6.27
N ASN A 101 12.26 12.70 6.94
CA ASN A 101 13.61 12.54 6.38
C ASN A 101 13.98 11.05 6.19
N PHE A 102 13.05 10.13 6.44
CA PHE A 102 13.32 8.71 6.31
C PHE A 102 13.49 8.26 4.86
N LEU A 103 12.49 8.49 4.00
CA LEU A 103 12.49 8.04 2.62
C LEU A 103 12.16 9.21 1.69
N GLY A 104 12.97 9.40 0.65
CA GLY A 104 12.76 10.45 -0.32
C GLY A 104 13.87 10.56 -1.36
N LYS A 105 13.73 11.56 -2.23
CA LYS A 105 14.60 11.77 -3.39
C LYS A 105 15.86 12.53 -2.99
N GLY A 106 16.92 11.80 -2.63
CA GLY A 106 18.26 12.36 -2.47
C GLY A 106 19.07 11.68 -1.35
N PRO A 107 20.40 11.87 -1.35
CA PRO A 107 21.31 11.25 -0.39
C PRO A 107 21.16 11.77 1.05
N GLU A 108 20.39 12.84 1.27
CA GLU A 108 20.04 13.36 2.59
C GLU A 108 18.99 12.52 3.33
N PHE A 109 18.24 11.68 2.61
CA PHE A 109 17.26 10.77 3.19
C PHE A 109 17.93 9.49 3.70
N THR A 110 17.32 8.85 4.70
CA THR A 110 17.83 7.57 5.23
C THR A 110 17.75 6.46 4.17
N VAL A 111 16.68 6.47 3.37
CA VAL A 111 16.47 5.66 2.17
C VAL A 111 16.41 6.62 0.98
N ASP A 112 17.48 6.59 0.19
CA ASP A 112 17.66 7.43 -1.00
C ASP A 112 16.95 6.81 -2.21
N MET A 113 15.79 7.36 -2.57
CA MET A 113 14.97 6.87 -3.68
C MET A 113 15.53 7.25 -5.07
N THR A 114 16.68 7.92 -5.16
CA THR A 114 17.39 8.11 -6.43
C THR A 114 18.18 6.86 -6.85
N LYS A 115 18.27 5.86 -5.96
CA LYS A 115 18.98 4.59 -6.19
C LYS A 115 18.05 3.40 -5.98
N PRO A 116 18.40 2.21 -6.53
CA PRO A 116 17.72 0.98 -6.17
C PRO A 116 17.73 0.73 -4.66
N VAL A 117 16.62 0.18 -4.16
CA VAL A 117 16.44 -0.21 -2.76
C VAL A 117 15.88 -1.63 -2.71
N THR A 118 16.41 -2.46 -1.81
CA THR A 118 15.77 -3.73 -1.46
C THR A 118 14.73 -3.45 -0.40
N VAL A 119 13.47 -3.82 -0.64
CA VAL A 119 12.37 -3.71 0.31
C VAL A 119 12.08 -5.10 0.87
N VAL A 120 12.08 -5.25 2.19
CA VAL A 120 11.79 -6.51 2.86
C VAL A 120 10.56 -6.33 3.75
N THR A 121 9.58 -7.21 3.55
CA THR A 121 8.37 -7.28 4.38
C THR A 121 8.34 -8.63 5.06
N GLN A 122 8.09 -8.64 6.37
CA GLN A 122 8.02 -9.85 7.18
C GLN A 122 6.63 -9.93 7.81
N TRP A 123 6.02 -11.11 7.76
CA TRP A 123 4.73 -11.40 8.36
C TRP A 123 4.96 -12.27 9.58
N ILE A 124 4.80 -11.68 10.77
CA ILE A 124 5.10 -12.33 12.05
C ILE A 124 3.80 -12.87 12.64
N THR A 125 3.79 -14.15 12.97
CA THR A 125 2.67 -14.84 13.59
C THR A 125 2.81 -14.90 15.11
N SER A 126 1.68 -15.08 15.78
CA SER A 126 1.55 -15.06 17.24
C SER A 126 2.45 -16.07 17.98
N ASP A 127 2.78 -17.18 17.35
CA ASP A 127 3.63 -18.25 17.92
C ASP A 127 4.92 -18.50 17.12
N GLY A 128 5.17 -17.73 16.06
CA GLY A 128 6.33 -17.87 15.20
C GLY A 128 6.30 -19.07 14.25
N THR A 129 5.12 -19.66 14.03
CA THR A 129 4.90 -20.75 13.07
C THR A 129 4.00 -20.31 11.90
N ASP A 130 3.90 -21.14 10.86
CA ASP A 130 3.04 -20.86 9.70
C ASP A 130 1.54 -20.97 10.04
N ASP A 131 1.18 -21.65 11.14
CA ASP A 131 -0.21 -21.88 11.56
C ASP A 131 -0.75 -20.79 12.52
N GLY A 132 0.13 -19.93 13.05
CA GLY A 132 -0.25 -18.89 14.01
C GLY A 132 -0.97 -17.70 13.36
N ASP A 133 -1.88 -17.07 14.10
CA ASP A 133 -2.53 -15.82 13.64
C ASP A 133 -1.46 -14.74 13.35
N LEU A 134 -1.60 -14.00 12.24
CA LEU A 134 -0.75 -12.84 11.91
C LEU A 134 -0.93 -11.73 12.96
N VAL A 135 0.17 -11.25 13.53
CA VAL A 135 0.15 -10.21 14.59
C VAL A 135 1.00 -8.98 14.30
N GLU A 136 1.97 -9.08 13.39
CA GLU A 136 2.84 -7.96 13.02
C GLU A 136 3.25 -8.06 11.55
N ILE A 137 3.17 -6.93 10.82
CA ILE A 137 3.81 -6.77 9.51
C ILE A 137 4.98 -5.82 9.69
N ARG A 138 6.20 -6.35 9.57
CA ARG A 138 7.44 -5.61 9.77
C ARG A 138 8.08 -5.23 8.46
N ARG A 139 8.69 -4.05 8.42
CA ARG A 139 9.42 -3.50 7.28
C ARG A 139 10.90 -3.28 7.61
N LEU A 140 11.76 -3.61 6.66
CA LEU A 140 13.13 -3.11 6.60
C LEU A 140 13.57 -2.90 5.15
N TYR A 141 14.67 -2.17 4.99
CA TYR A 141 15.27 -1.85 3.70
C TYR A 141 16.73 -2.28 3.69
N VAL A 142 17.27 -2.56 2.49
CA VAL A 142 18.70 -2.68 2.27
C VAL A 142 19.13 -1.77 1.13
N GLN A 143 20.05 -0.87 1.42
CA GLN A 143 20.62 0.08 0.45
C GLN A 143 22.10 0.31 0.77
N ASP A 144 22.95 0.36 -0.26
CA ASP A 144 24.40 0.59 -0.13
C ASP A 144 25.06 -0.31 0.93
N GLY A 145 24.67 -1.60 0.98
CA GLY A 145 25.22 -2.56 1.92
C GLY A 145 24.67 -2.50 3.34
N LYS A 146 23.76 -1.58 3.65
CA LYS A 146 23.26 -1.34 5.01
C LYS A 146 21.83 -1.82 5.16
N VAL A 147 21.57 -2.55 6.24
CA VAL A 147 20.21 -2.83 6.70
C VAL A 147 19.69 -1.59 7.41
N ILE A 148 18.52 -1.13 6.98
CA ILE A 148 17.84 0.06 7.48
C ILE A 148 16.50 -0.40 8.02
N HIS A 149 16.30 -0.30 9.34
CA HIS A 149 15.00 -0.57 9.96
C HIS A 149 14.01 0.53 9.61
N ASN A 150 12.71 0.21 9.61
CA ASN A 150 11.65 1.18 9.34
C ASN A 150 11.68 2.36 10.32
N SER A 151 11.23 3.54 9.89
CA SER A 151 11.17 4.74 10.74
C SER A 151 10.23 4.55 11.93
N ASP A 152 10.46 5.25 13.03
CA ASP A 152 9.51 5.27 14.16
C ASP A 152 8.28 6.14 13.87
N PRO A 153 7.10 5.80 14.43
CA PRO A 153 5.88 6.58 14.24
C PRO A 153 5.80 7.77 15.21
N THR A 154 6.73 8.71 15.07
CA THR A 154 6.91 9.86 15.98
C THR A 154 5.64 10.70 16.20
N ILE A 155 4.69 10.70 15.25
CA ILE A 155 3.42 11.41 15.38
C ILE A 155 2.52 10.86 16.51
N LEU A 156 2.73 9.60 16.91
CA LEU A 156 1.99 8.95 18.00
C LEU A 156 2.56 9.28 19.39
N GLY A 157 3.76 9.86 19.47
CA GLY A 157 4.41 10.27 20.72
C GLY A 157 5.55 9.34 21.16
N GLU A 158 6.26 9.72 22.22
CA GLU A 158 7.49 9.05 22.69
C GLU A 158 7.27 7.59 23.13
N ASP A 159 6.07 7.25 23.63
CA ASP A 159 5.71 5.89 24.03
C ASP A 159 5.69 4.90 22.85
N TRP A 160 5.74 5.42 21.61
CA TRP A 160 5.79 4.63 20.38
C TRP A 160 7.20 4.53 19.77
N ALA A 161 8.23 5.02 20.46
CA ALA A 161 9.61 4.85 20.02
C ALA A 161 9.95 3.35 19.85
N GLY A 162 10.55 3.00 18.71
CA GLY A 162 10.84 1.61 18.32
C GLY A 162 9.63 0.78 17.87
N MET A 163 8.39 1.30 17.91
CA MET A 163 7.19 0.59 17.45
C MET A 163 6.94 0.85 15.95
N ASN A 164 7.86 0.42 15.09
CA ASN A 164 7.95 0.77 13.67
C ASN A 164 7.30 -0.23 12.70
N SER A 165 6.27 -0.95 13.14
CA SER A 165 5.59 -1.99 12.37
C SER A 165 4.07 -1.90 12.51
N ILE A 166 3.35 -2.54 11.58
CA ILE A 166 1.89 -2.60 11.63
C ILE A 166 1.49 -3.73 12.59
N THR A 167 0.71 -3.37 13.60
CA THR A 167 0.05 -4.26 14.56
C THR A 167 -1.38 -3.75 14.75
N ASP A 168 -2.32 -4.57 15.22
CA ASP A 168 -3.69 -4.07 15.48
C ASP A 168 -3.69 -2.91 16.49
N LYS A 169 -2.77 -2.93 17.48
CA LYS A 169 -2.56 -1.83 18.43
C LYS A 169 -2.12 -0.56 17.72
N PHE A 170 -1.17 -0.66 16.78
CA PHE A 170 -0.73 0.45 15.94
C PHE A 170 -1.88 1.01 15.12
N CYS A 171 -2.65 0.15 14.46
CA CYS A 171 -3.78 0.56 13.62
C CYS A 171 -4.81 1.36 14.43
N ALA A 172 -5.24 0.85 15.58
CA ALA A 172 -6.20 1.55 16.44
C ALA A 172 -5.68 2.93 16.87
N ALA A 173 -4.43 3.02 17.33
CA ALA A 173 -3.83 4.27 17.78
C ALA A 173 -3.61 5.27 16.63
N GLN A 174 -3.22 4.78 15.45
CA GLN A 174 -3.05 5.57 14.23
C GLN A 174 -4.37 6.19 13.79
N LYS A 175 -5.42 5.37 13.68
CA LYS A 175 -6.77 5.82 13.32
C LYS A 175 -7.33 6.80 14.33
N GLU A 176 -7.18 6.54 15.63
CA GLU A 176 -7.59 7.47 16.69
C GLU A 176 -6.85 8.81 16.58
N LYS A 177 -5.53 8.78 16.43
CA LYS A 177 -4.71 10.00 16.32
C LYS A 177 -5.09 10.85 15.13
N PHE A 178 -5.42 10.22 14.01
CA PHE A 178 -5.77 10.90 12.75
C PHE A 178 -7.25 11.29 12.69
N GLY A 179 -8.09 10.71 13.55
CA GLY A 179 -9.55 10.87 13.48
C GLY A 179 -10.16 10.13 12.28
N ASP A 180 -9.48 9.08 11.81
CA ASP A 180 -9.93 8.21 10.72
C ASP A 180 -10.86 7.12 11.27
N THR A 181 -11.71 6.55 10.42
CA THR A 181 -12.57 5.41 10.82
C THR A 181 -11.73 4.14 10.87
N ASP A 182 -11.76 3.42 11.99
CA ASP A 182 -11.09 2.12 12.13
C ASP A 182 -11.95 0.99 11.53
N ASP A 183 -12.03 0.96 10.20
CA ASP A 183 -12.74 -0.09 9.47
C ASP A 183 -11.89 -1.37 9.36
N PHE A 184 -10.56 -1.24 9.38
CA PHE A 184 -9.59 -2.34 9.48
C PHE A 184 -9.86 -3.23 10.69
N GLY A 185 -9.88 -2.63 11.89
CA GLY A 185 -10.16 -3.34 13.14
C GLY A 185 -11.57 -3.92 13.17
N ARG A 186 -12.58 -3.18 12.67
CA ARG A 186 -13.97 -3.68 12.53
C ARG A 186 -14.10 -4.93 11.66
N LYS A 187 -13.24 -5.07 10.65
CA LYS A 187 -13.24 -6.19 9.68
C LYS A 187 -12.27 -7.32 10.05
N GLY A 188 -11.73 -7.29 11.28
CA GLY A 188 -10.97 -8.37 11.89
C GLY A 188 -9.44 -8.21 11.82
N GLY A 189 -8.97 -7.06 11.33
CA GLY A 189 -7.57 -6.64 11.44
C GLY A 189 -6.56 -7.64 10.88
N LEU A 190 -5.39 -7.72 11.52
CA LEU A 190 -4.30 -8.57 11.03
C LEU A 190 -4.65 -10.05 10.99
N LYS A 191 -5.53 -10.53 11.87
CA LYS A 191 -6.01 -11.91 11.79
C LYS A 191 -6.66 -12.21 10.44
N THR A 192 -7.61 -11.38 10.00
CA THR A 192 -8.27 -11.54 8.70
C THR A 192 -7.27 -11.46 7.54
N MET A 193 -6.27 -10.57 7.64
CA MET A 193 -5.19 -10.48 6.66
C MET A 193 -4.37 -11.79 6.62
N GLY A 194 -4.00 -12.33 7.79
CA GLY A 194 -3.30 -13.61 7.92
C GLY A 194 -4.08 -14.76 7.28
N GLU A 195 -5.39 -14.85 7.53
CA GLU A 195 -6.25 -15.86 6.90
C GLU A 195 -6.26 -15.75 5.36
N ALA A 196 -6.16 -14.55 4.80
CA ALA A 196 -6.05 -14.38 3.35
C ALA A 196 -4.69 -14.80 2.80
N LEU A 197 -3.60 -14.49 3.52
CA LEU A 197 -2.25 -14.93 3.15
C LEU A 197 -2.12 -16.46 3.21
N ASP A 198 -2.71 -17.10 4.22
CA ASP A 198 -2.72 -18.56 4.40
C ASP A 198 -3.43 -19.28 3.23
N ARG A 199 -4.51 -18.69 2.69
CA ARG A 199 -5.19 -19.22 1.49
C ARG A 199 -4.34 -19.09 0.22
N GLY A 200 -3.32 -18.26 0.24
CA GLY A 200 -2.54 -17.88 -0.92
C GLY A 200 -3.10 -16.64 -1.64
N VAL A 201 -2.20 -15.76 -2.05
CA VAL A 201 -2.49 -14.52 -2.76
C VAL A 201 -1.71 -14.46 -4.08
N VAL A 202 -2.14 -13.58 -4.99
CA VAL A 202 -1.48 -13.37 -6.29
C VAL A 202 -0.64 -12.10 -6.22
N LEU A 203 0.63 -12.18 -6.62
CA LEU A 203 1.49 -11.01 -6.76
C LEU A 203 1.03 -10.13 -7.93
N VAL A 204 0.86 -8.84 -7.67
CA VAL A 204 0.59 -7.80 -8.67
C VAL A 204 1.80 -6.87 -8.76
N MET A 205 2.16 -6.49 -9.98
CA MET A 205 3.15 -5.45 -10.26
C MET A 205 2.53 -4.46 -11.24
N SER A 206 2.48 -3.18 -10.89
CA SER A 206 1.75 -2.16 -11.64
C SER A 206 2.44 -0.81 -11.59
N LEU A 207 2.17 0.03 -12.59
CA LEU A 207 2.51 1.45 -12.60
C LEU A 207 1.27 2.19 -13.09
N TRP A 208 0.79 3.17 -12.31
CA TRP A 208 -0.47 3.84 -12.58
C TRP A 208 -0.43 5.29 -12.07
N ASP A 209 -1.29 6.12 -12.65
CA ASP A 209 -1.66 7.42 -12.11
C ASP A 209 -3.10 7.37 -11.59
N ASP A 210 -3.45 8.29 -10.71
CA ASP A 210 -4.72 8.25 -9.99
C ASP A 210 -5.70 9.29 -10.53
N ALA A 211 -6.68 8.81 -11.30
CA ALA A 211 -7.73 9.66 -11.87
C ALA A 211 -8.77 10.15 -10.85
N PHE A 212 -8.79 9.60 -9.63
CA PHE A 212 -9.79 9.93 -8.62
C PHE A 212 -9.28 10.94 -7.60
N THR A 213 -8.04 10.77 -7.14
CA THR A 213 -7.47 11.57 -6.06
C THR A 213 -6.08 12.10 -6.33
N SER A 214 -5.60 12.03 -7.58
CA SER A 214 -4.32 12.60 -8.03
C SER A 214 -3.11 12.14 -7.20
N MET A 215 -3.18 10.94 -6.61
CA MET A 215 -2.13 10.34 -5.77
C MET A 215 -1.85 11.13 -4.47
N LEU A 216 -2.69 12.11 -4.13
CA LEU A 216 -2.46 13.01 -2.99
C LEU A 216 -2.49 12.27 -1.64
N TRP A 217 -3.14 11.10 -1.59
CA TRP A 217 -3.26 10.24 -0.42
C TRP A 217 -1.96 9.47 -0.14
N LEU A 218 -1.01 9.48 -1.09
CA LEU A 218 0.30 8.87 -0.94
C LEU A 218 1.37 9.94 -0.66
N ASP A 219 1.46 10.99 -1.48
CA ASP A 219 2.66 11.84 -1.53
C ASP A 219 2.45 13.33 -1.25
N ALA A 220 1.22 13.75 -0.94
CA ALA A 220 0.87 15.14 -0.70
C ALA A 220 0.08 15.33 0.60
N ALA A 221 -0.60 16.46 0.73
CA ALA A 221 -1.54 16.69 1.81
C ALA A 221 -2.97 16.34 1.38
N GLN A 222 -3.61 15.40 2.09
CA GLN A 222 -5.01 15.02 1.86
C GLN A 222 -5.70 14.69 3.20
N GLY A 223 -6.86 15.31 3.41
CA GLY A 223 -7.70 15.11 4.59
C GLY A 223 -8.40 16.37 5.06
N LYS A 224 -9.26 16.23 6.08
CA LYS A 224 -10.04 17.36 6.64
C LYS A 224 -9.21 18.14 7.67
N GLY A 225 -9.51 19.42 7.82
CA GLY A 225 -8.94 20.27 8.87
C GLY A 225 -7.55 20.86 8.59
N GLY A 226 -7.03 20.68 7.37
CA GLY A 226 -5.82 21.36 6.88
C GLY A 226 -4.50 20.70 7.27
N ARG A 227 -3.40 21.20 6.69
CA ARG A 227 -2.05 20.60 6.78
C ARG A 227 -1.49 20.43 8.20
N GLY A 228 -2.00 21.17 9.18
CA GLY A 228 -1.58 21.07 10.58
C GLY A 228 -2.19 19.88 11.35
N LYS A 229 -3.16 19.18 10.75
CA LYS A 229 -3.80 18.02 11.39
C LYS A 229 -2.95 16.76 11.22
N PRO A 230 -2.81 15.94 12.28
CA PRO A 230 -2.17 14.64 12.18
C PRO A 230 -2.79 13.79 11.06
N GLY A 231 -1.94 13.06 10.32
CA GLY A 231 -2.37 12.18 9.23
C GLY A 231 -2.70 12.87 7.90
N VAL A 232 -2.74 14.21 7.84
CA VAL A 232 -3.06 14.93 6.59
C VAL A 232 -1.88 14.99 5.62
N VAL A 233 -0.67 15.27 6.09
CA VAL A 233 0.51 15.41 5.23
C VAL A 233 1.22 14.06 5.12
N ARG A 234 1.36 13.57 3.89
CA ARG A 234 1.81 12.20 3.58
C ARG A 234 3.04 12.16 2.68
N GLY A 235 3.42 13.32 2.15
CA GLY A 235 4.67 13.54 1.45
C GLY A 235 4.87 15.03 1.14
N PRO A 236 5.95 15.35 0.42
CA PRO A 236 6.35 16.73 0.15
C PRO A 236 5.63 17.36 -1.07
N CYS A 237 4.86 16.60 -1.84
CA CYS A 237 4.25 17.08 -3.09
C CYS A 237 3.18 18.17 -2.86
N SER A 238 2.97 18.99 -3.89
CA SER A 238 1.92 20.01 -3.89
C SER A 238 0.54 19.36 -3.97
N GLN A 239 -0.48 19.99 -3.37
CA GLN A 239 -1.88 19.58 -3.53
C GLN A 239 -2.41 19.80 -4.96
N ASP A 240 -1.72 20.62 -5.76
CA ASP A 240 -2.04 20.86 -7.17
C ASP A 240 -1.30 19.89 -8.12
N SER A 241 -0.60 18.89 -7.59
CA SER A 241 0.14 17.89 -8.39
C SER A 241 -0.74 16.67 -8.71
N GLY A 242 -0.22 15.78 -9.56
CA GLY A 242 -0.82 14.48 -9.81
C GLY A 242 -2.01 14.46 -10.76
N ASP A 243 -2.38 15.59 -11.38
CA ASP A 243 -3.39 15.59 -12.45
C ASP A 243 -2.97 14.61 -13.56
N PRO A 244 -3.82 13.61 -13.92
CA PRO A 244 -3.50 12.60 -14.91
C PRO A 244 -3.02 13.16 -16.25
N THR A 245 -3.59 14.28 -16.71
CA THR A 245 -3.21 14.90 -17.99
C THR A 245 -1.78 15.41 -17.91
N ASP A 246 -1.46 16.11 -16.81
CA ASP A 246 -0.14 16.68 -16.59
C ASP A 246 0.92 15.60 -16.37
N VAL A 247 0.64 14.59 -15.55
CA VAL A 247 1.62 13.53 -15.26
C VAL A 247 1.92 12.69 -16.48
N ARG A 248 0.92 12.31 -17.28
CA ARG A 248 1.12 11.53 -18.51
C ARG A 248 1.90 12.32 -19.55
N ALA A 249 1.69 13.64 -19.65
CA ALA A 249 2.45 14.49 -20.55
C ALA A 249 3.90 14.69 -20.09
N LYS A 250 4.10 14.99 -18.80
CA LYS A 250 5.41 15.33 -18.23
C LYS A 250 6.31 14.12 -18.03
N TYR A 251 5.73 12.98 -17.66
CA TYR A 251 6.44 11.77 -17.27
C TYR A 251 6.09 10.58 -18.17
N ALA A 252 5.90 10.82 -19.47
CA ALA A 252 5.57 9.80 -20.46
C ALA A 252 6.59 8.64 -20.54
N GLN A 253 7.81 8.86 -20.04
CA GLN A 253 8.91 7.89 -20.00
C GLN A 253 9.18 7.37 -18.58
N ALA A 254 8.30 7.65 -17.61
CA ALA A 254 8.42 7.08 -16.28
C ALA A 254 8.29 5.55 -16.36
N TYR A 255 9.10 4.88 -15.56
CA TYR A 255 9.12 3.44 -15.46
C TYR A 255 9.43 3.03 -14.02
N VAL A 256 9.13 1.77 -13.71
CA VAL A 256 9.53 1.11 -12.47
C VAL A 256 10.19 -0.21 -12.83
N ARG A 257 11.20 -0.62 -12.07
CA ARG A 257 11.87 -1.91 -12.22
C ARG A 257 11.72 -2.69 -10.92
N TYR A 258 11.01 -3.82 -11.00
CA TYR A 258 10.95 -4.81 -9.93
C TYR A 258 11.93 -5.93 -10.27
N THR A 259 12.94 -6.15 -9.44
CA THR A 259 13.99 -7.15 -9.68
C THR A 259 14.32 -7.91 -8.39
N ASN A 260 14.97 -9.07 -8.53
CA ASN A 260 15.48 -9.86 -7.40
C ASN A 260 14.39 -10.17 -6.34
N ILE A 261 13.19 -10.55 -6.81
CA ILE A 261 12.10 -11.02 -5.93
C ILE A 261 12.57 -12.29 -5.23
N MET A 262 12.43 -12.32 -3.91
CA MET A 262 12.82 -13.44 -3.05
C MET A 262 11.70 -13.73 -2.07
N TYR A 263 11.52 -15.00 -1.74
CA TYR A 263 10.53 -15.50 -0.79
C TYR A 263 11.16 -16.62 0.03
N GLY A 264 10.93 -16.63 1.34
CA GLY A 264 11.52 -17.59 2.27
C GLY A 264 11.31 -17.17 3.71
N GLU A 265 11.93 -17.91 4.63
CA GLU A 265 11.80 -17.72 6.07
C GLU A 265 12.30 -16.34 6.52
N ILE A 266 11.78 -15.86 7.65
CA ILE A 266 12.17 -14.57 8.24
C ILE A 266 13.70 -14.52 8.41
N GLY A 267 14.34 -13.53 7.77
CA GLY A 267 15.79 -13.32 7.82
C GLY A 267 16.59 -14.03 6.72
N SER A 268 15.95 -14.85 5.86
CA SER A 268 16.64 -15.59 4.79
C SER A 268 16.89 -14.77 3.51
N THR A 269 16.16 -13.67 3.32
CA THR A 269 16.07 -12.96 2.03
C THR A 269 16.89 -11.66 1.96
N TYR A 270 17.69 -11.35 2.98
CA TYR A 270 18.56 -10.17 2.98
C TYR A 270 19.85 -10.39 3.77
N THR A 271 20.88 -9.64 3.41
CA THR A 271 22.18 -9.62 4.10
C THR A 271 22.74 -8.19 4.13
N ALA A 272 23.60 -7.88 5.09
CA ALA A 272 24.39 -6.65 5.13
C ALA A 272 25.79 -6.83 4.49
N GLY A 273 26.48 -5.72 4.23
CA GLY A 273 27.88 -5.67 3.77
C GLY A 273 28.04 -5.90 2.25
N GLU A 274 29.25 -6.30 1.83
CA GLU A 274 29.59 -6.54 0.41
C GLU A 274 28.71 -7.59 -0.28
N LYS A 275 28.08 -8.47 0.50
CA LYS A 275 27.14 -9.49 0.01
C LYS A 275 25.70 -8.97 -0.13
N ALA A 276 25.42 -7.75 0.34
CA ALA A 276 24.14 -7.13 0.14
C ALA A 276 23.92 -6.91 -1.36
N LYS A 277 22.82 -7.44 -1.87
CA LYS A 277 22.45 -7.28 -3.28
C LYS A 277 22.05 -5.81 -3.50
N PRO A 278 22.69 -5.11 -4.46
CA PRO A 278 21.99 -4.88 -5.71
C PRO A 278 22.94 -4.89 -6.94
N GLU A 279 24.04 -5.66 -6.94
CA GLU A 279 24.98 -5.69 -8.09
C GLU A 279 24.27 -5.93 -9.44
N ASN A 280 23.17 -6.70 -9.45
CA ASN A 280 22.37 -6.97 -10.65
C ASN A 280 21.32 -5.90 -10.99
N ALA A 281 21.02 -4.94 -10.10
CA ALA A 281 20.11 -3.83 -10.42
C ALA A 281 20.84 -2.64 -11.06
N ALA A 282 22.16 -2.54 -10.85
CA ALA A 282 23.02 -1.52 -11.47
C ALA A 282 23.50 -1.92 -12.88
N ALA A 283 23.48 -3.22 -13.20
CA ALA A 283 23.94 -3.76 -14.48
C ALA A 283 22.78 -3.89 -15.49
N ASP A 284 22.25 -2.77 -15.99
CA ASP A 284 21.77 -2.61 -17.37
C ASP A 284 21.12 -1.23 -17.57
N SER A 285 21.92 -0.28 -18.04
CA SER A 285 21.45 1.02 -18.51
C SER A 285 21.05 1.02 -19.99
N ASP A 286 21.35 -0.02 -20.77
CA ASP A 286 21.24 0.01 -22.24
C ASP A 286 20.51 -1.18 -22.89
N ALA A 287 19.96 -2.11 -22.11
CA ALA A 287 19.21 -3.24 -22.65
C ALA A 287 17.82 -3.27 -22.04
N TYR A 288 16.90 -2.44 -22.54
CA TYR A 288 15.46 -2.68 -22.71
C TYR A 288 14.81 -1.45 -23.36
#